data_AF-A0A4Q0AIB5-F1
#
_entry.id   AF-A0A4Q0AIB5-F1
#
_cell.length_a   1.000
_cell.length_b   1.000
_cell.length_c   1.000
_cell.angle_alpha   90.00
_cell.angle_beta   90.00
_cell.angle_gamma   90.00
#
_symmetry.space_group_name_H-M   'P 1'
#
loop_
_entity.id
_entity.type
_entity.pdbx_description
1 polymer ?
#
loop_
_entity_poly.entity_id
_entity_poly.type
_entity_poly.pdbx_seq_one_letter_code
_entity_poly.pdbx_strand_id
1 'polypeptide(L)'
;MFTLFATGAYSCESLRRKIAEELKTDISKSRVHDILRNKFYIGIIVDKKGDGKEYVHSYQQLVSRELFDVVQDVLDGNRLGKRRFIGIPFIYRGLITCADCGCAVTTEYRERDQQNGNKHTYHFYHCTNARKKHKKNTYVTQDDLTVQFMQVFNAFKQIPAEEIARLETEIQSSHQAETAFKMICSKSSDQSVMTISTVSVLSLTQ
;
A
#
# COMPACT_ATOMS: atom_id res chain seq x y z
N MET A 1 4.21 15.45 -9.12
CA MET A 1 4.93 14.39 -8.36
C MET A 1 4.10 13.80 -7.21
N PHE A 2 3.68 14.59 -6.21
CA PHE A 2 2.90 14.10 -5.05
C PHE A 2 1.56 13.46 -5.46
N THR A 3 0.82 14.09 -6.37
CA THR A 3 -0.44 13.54 -6.93
C THR A 3 -0.26 12.17 -7.57
N LEU A 4 0.79 12.01 -8.39
CA LEU A 4 1.13 10.72 -9.01
C LEU A 4 1.47 9.67 -7.94
N PHE A 5 2.23 10.02 -6.91
CA PHE A 5 2.55 9.07 -5.85
C PHE A 5 1.32 8.64 -5.03
N ALA A 6 0.43 9.58 -4.73
CA ALA A 6 -0.80 9.35 -3.98
C ALA A 6 -1.73 8.31 -4.65
N THR A 7 -1.68 8.17 -5.99
CA THR A 7 -2.41 7.08 -6.69
C THR A 7 -2.01 5.68 -6.22
N GLY A 8 -0.85 5.53 -5.57
CA GLY A 8 -0.36 4.24 -5.11
C GLY A 8 -0.03 3.28 -6.26
N ALA A 9 0.11 3.79 -7.50
CA ALA A 9 0.48 3.06 -8.72
C ALA A 9 1.94 3.30 -9.15
N TYR A 10 2.66 4.22 -8.50
CA TYR A 10 4.08 4.48 -8.77
C TYR A 10 4.94 4.05 -7.59
N SER A 11 6.17 3.63 -7.86
CA SER A 11 7.21 3.46 -6.84
C SER A 11 8.17 4.65 -6.87
N CYS A 12 9.01 4.84 -5.85
CA CYS A 12 10.04 5.90 -5.90
C CYS A 12 10.96 5.76 -7.14
N GLU A 13 11.22 4.53 -7.59
CA GLU A 13 12.01 4.28 -8.79
C GLU A 13 11.23 4.65 -10.07
N SER A 14 9.95 4.28 -10.13
CA SER A 14 9.08 4.64 -11.25
C SER A 14 8.90 6.15 -11.37
N LEU A 15 8.82 6.86 -10.24
CA LEU A 15 8.79 8.32 -10.19
C LEU A 15 10.10 8.94 -10.65
N ARG A 16 11.24 8.42 -10.18
CA ARG A 16 12.57 8.87 -10.62
C ARG A 16 12.69 8.84 -12.13
N ARG A 17 12.29 7.73 -12.75
CA ARG A 17 12.31 7.57 -14.21
C ARG A 17 11.42 8.59 -14.92
N LYS A 18 10.19 8.82 -14.43
CA LYS A 18 9.29 9.85 -14.98
C LYS A 18 9.85 11.26 -14.84
N ILE A 19 10.46 11.57 -13.71
CA ILE A 19 11.10 12.87 -13.46
C ILE A 19 12.28 13.07 -14.41
N ALA A 20 13.11 12.05 -14.61
CA ALA A 20 14.22 12.11 -15.56
C ALA A 20 13.73 12.34 -17.00
N GLU A 21 12.58 11.77 -17.37
CA GLU A 21 11.96 11.95 -18.69
C GLU A 21 11.37 13.36 -18.89
N GLU A 22 10.61 13.86 -17.91
CA GLU A 22 9.93 15.17 -17.99
C GLU A 22 10.88 16.36 -17.77
N LEU A 23 11.77 16.26 -16.78
CA LEU A 23 12.64 17.36 -16.32
C LEU A 23 14.09 17.22 -16.81
N LYS A 24 14.40 16.17 -17.60
CA LYS A 24 15.76 15.87 -18.12
C LYS A 24 16.87 15.92 -17.06
N THR A 25 16.50 15.67 -15.81
CA THR A 25 17.38 15.77 -14.65
C THR A 25 17.41 14.42 -13.95
N ASP A 26 18.60 13.87 -13.73
CA ASP A 26 18.74 12.64 -12.98
C ASP A 26 18.82 12.95 -11.48
N ILE A 27 17.92 12.34 -10.72
CA ILE A 27 17.80 12.51 -9.27
C ILE A 27 17.96 11.14 -8.66
N SER A 28 18.70 11.00 -7.56
CA SER A 28 18.83 9.71 -6.89
C SER A 28 17.49 9.25 -6.28
N LYS A 29 17.28 7.93 -6.19
CA LYS A 29 16.09 7.35 -5.53
C LYS A 29 15.92 7.85 -4.09
N SER A 30 17.02 7.97 -3.34
CA SER A 30 17.02 8.50 -1.98
C SER A 30 16.53 9.95 -1.93
N ARG A 31 16.97 10.78 -2.89
CA ARG A 31 16.54 12.17 -2.96
C ARG A 31 15.04 12.30 -3.25
N VAL A 32 14.47 11.45 -4.11
CA VAL A 32 13.01 11.40 -4.34
C VAL A 32 12.27 11.05 -3.05
N HIS A 33 12.77 10.07 -2.30
CA HIS A 33 12.21 9.69 -1.00
C HIS A 33 12.28 10.83 0.03
N ASP A 34 13.42 11.53 0.12
CA ASP A 34 13.59 12.67 1.03
C ASP A 34 12.66 13.83 0.68
N ILE A 35 12.45 14.08 -0.62
CA ILE A 35 11.49 15.10 -1.07
C ILE A 35 10.08 14.72 -0.62
N LEU A 36 9.65 13.48 -0.81
CA LEU A 36 8.31 13.04 -0.42
C LEU A 36 8.09 13.08 1.11
N ARG A 37 9.13 12.89 1.94
CA ARG A 37 9.05 12.95 3.42
C ARG A 37 9.20 14.35 4.01
N ASN A 38 9.58 15.34 3.21
CA ASN A 38 9.91 16.66 3.76
C ASN A 38 8.63 17.45 4.10
N LYS A 39 8.40 17.72 5.39
CA LYS A 39 7.29 18.55 5.88
C LYS A 39 7.38 20.03 5.44
N PHE A 40 8.49 20.45 4.83
CA PHE A 40 8.61 21.77 4.23
C PHE A 40 7.49 22.08 3.22
N TYR A 41 7.02 21.09 2.47
CA TYR A 41 5.96 21.29 1.46
C TYR A 41 4.59 21.64 2.06
N ILE A 42 4.37 21.35 3.34
CA ILE A 42 3.18 21.72 4.12
C ILE A 42 3.41 22.94 5.03
N GLY A 43 4.57 23.60 4.92
CA GLY A 43 4.91 24.80 5.69
C GLY A 43 5.50 24.54 7.09
N ILE A 44 5.93 23.32 7.38
CA ILE A 44 6.56 22.96 8.67
C ILE A 44 8.04 22.72 8.46
N ILE A 45 8.88 23.41 9.24
CA ILE A 45 10.33 23.14 9.28
C ILE A 45 10.66 22.37 10.54
N VAL A 46 11.35 21.24 10.36
CA VAL A 46 11.87 20.43 11.45
C VAL A 46 13.35 20.77 11.60
N ASP A 47 13.76 21.15 12.81
CA ASP A 47 15.17 21.34 13.10
C ASP A 47 15.91 20.00 13.10
N LYS A 48 16.76 19.81 12.09
CA LYS A 48 17.51 18.55 11.88
C LYS A 48 18.74 18.43 12.77
N LYS A 49 19.19 19.52 13.41
CA LYS A 49 20.43 19.56 14.21
C LYS A 49 20.17 19.57 15.72
N GLY A 50 18.95 19.93 16.14
CA GLY A 50 18.54 20.00 17.55
C GLY A 50 17.53 18.91 17.96
N ASP A 51 16.62 19.27 18.88
CA ASP A 51 15.65 18.36 19.53
C ASP A 51 14.50 17.88 18.63
N GLY A 52 14.57 18.09 17.30
CA GLY A 52 13.48 17.77 16.38
C GLY A 52 12.24 18.66 16.52
N LYS A 53 12.39 19.86 17.09
CA LYS A 53 11.29 20.83 17.24
C LYS A 53 10.72 21.22 15.87
N GLU A 54 9.40 21.25 15.78
CA GLU A 54 8.66 21.63 14.59
C GLU A 54 8.25 23.11 14.69
N TYR A 55 8.60 23.88 13.66
CA TYR A 55 8.25 25.29 13.56
C TYR A 55 7.33 25.51 12.37
N VAL A 56 6.20 26.16 12.61
CA VAL A 56 5.27 26.58 11.56
C VAL A 56 5.82 27.84 10.91
N HIS A 57 6.12 27.76 9.61
CA HIS A 57 6.53 28.93 8.84
C HIS A 57 5.35 29.52 8.05
N SER A 58 5.36 30.85 7.90
CA SER A 58 4.36 31.61 7.15
C SER A 58 4.69 31.69 5.65
N TYR A 59 4.87 30.54 4.99
CA TYR A 59 4.98 30.47 3.53
C TYR A 59 3.74 29.83 2.91
N GLN A 60 3.52 30.11 1.63
CA GLN A 60 2.48 29.44 0.87
C GLN A 60 2.75 27.93 0.80
N GLN A 61 1.78 27.13 1.22
CA GLN A 61 1.85 25.67 1.18
C GLN A 61 1.82 25.21 -0.29
N LEU A 62 2.79 24.37 -0.68
CA LEU A 62 2.89 23.83 -2.04
C LEU A 62 2.02 22.57 -2.21
N VAL A 63 1.73 21.89 -1.11
CA VAL A 63 0.94 20.65 -1.05
C VAL A 63 -0.05 20.75 0.11
N SER A 64 -1.28 20.27 -0.09
CA SER A 64 -2.26 20.20 1.00
C SER A 64 -1.84 19.17 2.04
N ARG A 65 -2.17 19.41 3.31
CA ARG A 65 -1.88 18.49 4.41
C ARG A 65 -2.43 17.09 4.13
N GLU A 66 -3.66 17.01 3.65
CA GLU A 66 -4.32 15.74 3.29
C GLU A 66 -3.53 14.94 2.24
N LEU A 67 -3.05 15.59 1.17
CA LEU A 67 -2.29 14.91 0.13
C LEU A 67 -0.93 14.43 0.66
N PHE A 68 -0.31 15.22 1.55
CA PHE A 68 0.94 14.86 2.19
C PHE A 68 0.79 13.66 3.13
N ASP A 69 -0.27 13.63 3.92
CA ASP A 69 -0.56 12.54 4.87
C ASP A 69 -0.81 11.22 4.12
N VAL A 70 -1.59 11.26 3.01
CA VAL A 70 -1.78 10.09 2.13
C VAL A 70 -0.45 9.58 1.58
N VAL A 71 0.47 10.48 1.23
CA VAL A 71 1.80 10.12 0.74
C VAL A 71 2.65 9.51 1.85
N GLN A 72 2.61 10.05 3.08
CA GLN A 72 3.32 9.46 4.22
C GLN A 72 2.78 8.06 4.54
N ASP A 73 1.46 7.86 4.54
CA ASP A 73 0.85 6.55 4.76
C ASP A 73 1.32 5.50 3.73
N VAL A 74 1.47 5.91 2.47
CA VAL A 74 1.99 5.06 1.39
C VAL A 74 3.48 4.76 1.61
N LEU A 75 4.27 5.71 2.11
CA LEU A 75 5.71 5.56 2.38
C LEU A 75 6.00 4.71 3.61
N ASP A 76 5.24 4.88 4.68
CA ASP A 76 5.39 4.16 5.95
C ASP A 76 4.90 2.71 5.85
N GLY A 77 4.33 2.34 4.70
CA GLY A 77 3.96 0.95 4.45
C GLY A 77 2.68 0.54 5.17
N ASN A 78 1.88 1.50 5.66
CA ASN A 78 0.54 1.25 6.22
C ASN A 78 -0.48 0.74 5.20
N ARG A 79 -0.04 0.46 3.97
CA ARG A 79 -0.63 -0.55 3.08
C ARG A 79 0.15 -1.86 3.20
N LEU A 80 0.02 -2.52 4.35
CA LEU A 80 0.48 -3.90 4.54
C LEU A 80 0.00 -4.76 3.35
N GLY A 81 0.92 -5.20 2.50
CA GLY A 81 0.69 -6.41 1.71
C GLY A 81 0.81 -6.35 0.19
N LYS A 82 1.27 -5.28 -0.45
CA LYS A 82 1.56 -5.34 -1.91
C LYS A 82 2.95 -4.83 -2.25
N ARG A 83 3.97 -5.63 -1.92
CA ARG A 83 5.22 -5.59 -2.69
C ARG A 83 4.82 -5.84 -4.13
N ARG A 84 4.91 -4.82 -5.00
CA ARG A 84 4.63 -5.00 -6.41
C ARG A 84 5.71 -5.94 -6.96
N PHE A 85 5.33 -7.18 -7.22
CA PHE A 85 6.21 -8.17 -7.82
C PHE A 85 6.33 -7.85 -9.31
N ILE A 86 7.17 -6.87 -9.63
CA ILE A 86 7.53 -6.58 -11.01
C ILE A 86 8.43 -7.73 -11.49
N GLY A 87 7.99 -8.46 -12.52
CA GLY A 87 8.87 -9.32 -13.31
C GLY A 87 8.59 -10.82 -13.31
N ILE A 88 7.71 -11.37 -12.46
CA ILE A 88 7.35 -12.80 -12.56
C ILE A 88 5.83 -13.01 -12.36
N PRO A 89 5.10 -13.52 -13.37
CA PRO A 89 3.65 -13.61 -13.34
C PRO A 89 3.19 -14.85 -12.56
N PHE A 90 3.20 -14.76 -11.24
CA PHE A 90 2.57 -15.78 -10.39
C PHE A 90 1.28 -15.23 -9.80
N ILE A 91 0.15 -15.84 -10.17
CA ILE A 91 -1.19 -15.37 -9.82
C ILE A 91 -1.45 -15.47 -8.31
N TYR A 92 -1.02 -16.57 -7.69
CA TYR A 92 -1.36 -16.88 -6.29
C TYR A 92 -0.30 -16.45 -5.26
N ARG A 93 0.71 -15.69 -5.69
CA ARG A 93 1.83 -15.32 -4.82
C ARG A 93 1.37 -14.37 -3.71
N GLY A 94 1.66 -14.75 -2.46
CA GLY A 94 1.30 -13.97 -1.27
C GLY A 94 -0.16 -14.13 -0.82
N LEU A 95 -0.99 -14.88 -1.55
CA LEU A 95 -2.36 -15.23 -1.14
C LEU A 95 -2.39 -16.52 -0.32
N ILE A 96 -1.48 -17.45 -0.61
CA ILE A 96 -1.47 -18.78 0.00
C ILE A 96 -0.45 -18.81 1.15
N THR A 97 -0.93 -19.20 2.32
CA THR A 97 -0.10 -19.50 3.50
C THR A 97 -0.17 -20.98 3.81
N CYS A 98 0.94 -21.55 4.24
CA CYS A 98 0.99 -22.94 4.63
C CYS A 98 0.38 -23.14 6.03
N ALA A 99 -0.50 -24.13 6.18
CA ALA A 99 -1.24 -24.38 7.43
C ALA A 99 -0.33 -24.72 8.62
N ASP A 100 0.71 -25.56 8.44
CA ASP A 100 1.49 -26.02 9.60
C ASP A 100 2.54 -24.98 10.07
N CYS A 101 3.15 -24.23 9.14
CA CYS A 101 4.19 -23.25 9.50
C CYS A 101 3.71 -21.80 9.54
N GLY A 102 2.59 -21.48 8.88
CA GLY A 102 2.10 -20.11 8.72
C GLY A 102 2.97 -19.25 7.79
N CYS A 103 3.95 -19.83 7.10
CA CYS A 103 4.77 -19.10 6.14
C CYS A 103 4.02 -18.93 4.81
N ALA A 104 4.28 -17.82 4.11
CA ALA A 104 3.82 -17.63 2.75
C ALA A 104 4.45 -18.67 1.81
N VAL A 105 3.63 -19.26 0.96
CA VAL A 105 4.06 -20.24 -0.04
C VAL A 105 4.92 -19.56 -1.10
N THR A 106 6.03 -20.20 -1.47
CA THR A 106 6.98 -19.70 -2.46
C THR A 106 6.73 -20.35 -3.81
N THR A 107 6.97 -19.59 -4.86
CA THR A 107 6.76 -19.99 -6.26
C THR A 107 8.08 -20.33 -6.92
N GLU A 108 8.13 -21.47 -7.61
CA GLU A 108 9.27 -21.91 -8.40
C GLU A 108 8.86 -21.98 -9.89
N TYR A 109 9.76 -21.52 -10.75
CA TYR A 109 9.61 -21.53 -12.20
C TYR A 109 10.50 -22.60 -12.80
N ARG A 110 9.94 -23.48 -13.63
CA ARG A 110 10.71 -24.51 -14.35
C ARG A 110 10.32 -24.56 -15.82
N GLU A 111 11.24 -24.19 -16.69
CA GLU A 111 11.16 -24.47 -18.13
C GLU A 111 11.79 -25.83 -18.44
N ARG A 112 11.15 -26.60 -19.30
CA ARG A 112 11.65 -27.88 -19.79
C ARG A 112 11.49 -27.91 -21.31
N ASP A 113 12.61 -28.09 -22.00
CA ASP A 113 12.63 -28.38 -23.43
C ASP A 113 12.25 -29.85 -23.63
N GLN A 114 11.17 -30.10 -24.37
CA GLN A 114 10.75 -31.44 -24.76
C GLN A 114 11.61 -31.93 -25.93
N GLN A 115 11.73 -33.25 -26.05
CA GLN A 115 12.47 -33.88 -27.15
C GLN A 115 11.92 -33.51 -28.54
N ASN A 116 10.65 -33.08 -28.60
CA ASN A 116 9.98 -32.59 -29.81
C ASN A 116 10.28 -31.10 -30.12
N GLY A 117 11.20 -30.46 -29.40
CA GLY A 117 11.56 -29.04 -29.57
C GLY A 117 10.60 -28.05 -28.90
N ASN A 118 9.50 -28.52 -28.31
CA ASN A 118 8.54 -27.68 -27.59
C ASN A 118 9.05 -27.31 -26.20
N LYS A 119 8.93 -26.04 -25.83
CA LYS A 119 9.22 -25.56 -24.47
C LYS A 119 7.96 -25.60 -23.62
N HIS A 120 7.99 -26.37 -22.53
CA HIS A 120 6.88 -26.38 -21.58
C HIS A 120 7.30 -25.69 -20.28
N THR A 121 6.42 -24.83 -19.78
CA THR A 121 6.65 -24.01 -18.61
C THR A 121 5.79 -24.49 -17.46
N TYR A 122 6.40 -24.80 -16.32
CA TYR A 122 5.71 -25.25 -15.12
C TYR A 122 5.88 -24.22 -14.00
N HIS A 123 4.75 -23.89 -13.36
CA HIS A 123 4.69 -23.03 -12.18
C HIS A 123 4.33 -23.88 -10.96
N PHE A 124 5.29 -24.01 -10.04
CA PHE A 124 5.11 -24.79 -8.82
C PHE A 124 5.01 -23.89 -7.59
N TYR A 125 4.18 -24.30 -6.64
CA TYR A 125 3.99 -23.67 -5.34
C TYR A 125 4.42 -24.65 -4.25
N HIS A 126 5.33 -24.23 -3.39
CA HIS A 126 5.82 -25.04 -2.28
C HIS A 126 6.17 -24.20 -1.05
N CYS A 127 6.12 -24.83 0.12
CA CYS A 127 6.61 -24.22 1.34
C CYS A 127 8.13 -24.34 1.42
N THR A 128 8.83 -23.25 1.73
CA THR A 128 10.30 -23.25 1.92
C THR A 128 10.73 -23.94 3.21
N ASN A 129 9.78 -24.33 4.07
CA ASN A 129 10.03 -24.91 5.39
C ASN A 129 10.99 -24.08 6.25
N ALA A 130 10.92 -22.74 6.13
CA ALA A 130 11.80 -21.84 6.86
C ALA A 130 11.75 -22.04 8.39
N ARG A 131 10.59 -22.47 8.91
CA ARG A 131 10.37 -22.75 10.34
C ARG A 131 10.60 -24.22 10.72
N LYS A 132 11.11 -25.06 9.81
CA LYS A 132 11.46 -26.48 10.02
C LYS A 132 10.34 -27.33 10.65
N LYS A 133 9.08 -27.00 10.40
CA LYS A 133 7.92 -27.74 10.95
C LYS A 133 7.47 -28.90 10.04
N HIS A 134 7.87 -28.90 8.77
CA HIS A 134 7.45 -29.93 7.82
C HIS A 134 8.47 -31.07 7.73
N LYS A 135 7.97 -32.31 7.70
CA LYS A 135 8.77 -33.51 7.37
C LYS A 135 8.97 -33.70 5.87
N LYS A 136 8.02 -33.24 5.04
CA LYS A 136 8.08 -33.31 3.56
C LYS A 136 7.45 -32.04 2.97
N ASN A 137 8.12 -31.45 1.99
CA ASN A 137 7.58 -30.33 1.24
C ASN A 137 6.68 -30.85 0.11
N THR A 138 5.42 -30.43 0.11
CA THR A 138 4.48 -30.71 -0.98
C THR A 138 4.64 -29.65 -2.05
N TYR A 139 4.68 -30.10 -3.31
CA TYR A 139 4.70 -29.24 -4.49
C TYR A 139 3.33 -29.36 -5.17
N VAL A 140 2.72 -28.21 -5.46
CA VAL A 140 1.43 -28.14 -6.15
C VAL A 140 1.60 -27.30 -7.41
N THR A 141 0.97 -27.70 -8.51
CA THR A 141 1.00 -26.91 -9.75
C THR A 141 0.01 -25.74 -9.68
N GLN A 142 0.22 -24.73 -10.54
CA GLN A 142 -0.73 -23.63 -10.64
C GLN A 142 -2.12 -24.09 -11.08
N ASP A 143 -2.20 -25.07 -11.97
CA ASP A 143 -3.46 -25.56 -12.52
C ASP A 143 -4.29 -26.26 -11.45
N ASP A 144 -3.66 -27.09 -10.62
CA ASP A 144 -4.31 -27.76 -9.48
C ASP A 144 -4.90 -26.74 -8.50
N LEU A 145 -4.16 -25.68 -8.18
CA LEU A 145 -4.65 -24.61 -7.32
C LEU A 145 -5.84 -23.88 -7.96
N THR A 146 -5.78 -23.63 -9.26
CA THR A 146 -6.86 -22.97 -10.00
C THR A 146 -8.15 -23.77 -9.91
N VAL A 147 -8.08 -25.09 -10.07
CA VAL A 147 -9.24 -25.98 -9.91
C VAL A 147 -9.82 -25.91 -8.50
N GLN A 148 -8.98 -25.92 -7.46
CA GLN A 148 -9.43 -25.78 -6.06
C GLN A 148 -10.14 -24.44 -5.82
N PHE A 149 -9.58 -23.33 -6.31
CA PHE A 149 -10.21 -22.01 -6.21
C PHE A 149 -11.55 -21.97 -6.96
N MET A 150 -11.63 -22.56 -8.16
CA MET A 150 -12.87 -22.60 -8.93
C MET A 150 -14.00 -23.32 -8.19
N GLN A 151 -13.70 -24.41 -7.47
CA GLN A 151 -14.70 -25.12 -6.65
C GLN A 151 -15.28 -24.22 -5.56
N VAL A 152 -14.43 -23.47 -4.87
CA VAL A 152 -14.85 -22.51 -3.84
C VAL A 152 -15.69 -21.39 -4.45
N PHE A 153 -15.26 -20.81 -5.58
CA PHE A 153 -16.01 -19.75 -6.26
C PHE A 153 -17.36 -20.23 -6.81
N ASN A 154 -17.46 -21.49 -7.24
CA ASN A 154 -18.72 -22.06 -7.69
C ASN A 154 -19.74 -22.22 -6.55
N ALA A 155 -19.29 -22.43 -5.30
CA ALA A 155 -20.18 -22.40 -4.15
C ALA A 155 -20.77 -21.00 -3.92
N PHE A 156 -19.96 -19.94 -4.09
CA PHE A 156 -20.44 -18.55 -3.96
C PHE A 156 -21.42 -18.13 -5.06
N LYS A 157 -21.34 -18.71 -6.27
CA LYS A 157 -22.29 -18.41 -7.35
C LYS A 157 -23.73 -18.83 -7.06
N GLN A 158 -23.95 -19.70 -6.08
CA GLN A 158 -25.29 -20.18 -5.73
C GLN A 158 -26.07 -19.21 -4.84
N ILE A 159 -25.47 -18.06 -4.47
CA ILE A 159 -26.12 -17.03 -3.65
C ILE A 159 -27.18 -16.31 -4.51
N PRO A 160 -28.43 -16.19 -4.03
CA PRO A 160 -29.48 -15.48 -4.75
C PRO A 160 -29.16 -13.99 -4.90
N ALA A 161 -29.54 -13.40 -6.03
CA ALA A 161 -29.24 -12.01 -6.36
C ALA A 161 -29.78 -11.00 -5.33
N GLU A 162 -30.89 -11.33 -4.66
CA GLU A 162 -31.50 -10.49 -3.62
C GLU A 162 -30.57 -10.30 -2.41
N GLU A 163 -29.88 -11.36 -1.98
CA GLU A 163 -28.97 -11.28 -0.82
C GLU A 163 -27.70 -10.50 -1.16
N ILE A 164 -27.23 -10.59 -2.40
CA ILE A 164 -26.08 -9.80 -2.88
C ILE A 164 -26.42 -8.31 -2.83
N ALA A 165 -27.59 -7.90 -3.33
CA ALA A 165 -28.03 -6.51 -3.30
C ALA A 165 -28.15 -5.97 -1.87
N ARG A 166 -28.66 -6.78 -0.93
CA ARG A 166 -28.70 -6.42 0.49
C ARG A 166 -27.29 -6.16 1.04
N LEU A 167 -26.36 -7.09 0.83
CA LEU A 167 -24.97 -6.96 1.29
C LEU A 167 -24.26 -5.73 0.70
N GLU A 168 -24.50 -5.42 -0.58
CA GLU A 168 -23.94 -4.24 -1.22
C GLU A 168 -24.39 -2.95 -0.53
N THR A 169 -25.69 -2.82 -0.24
CA THR A 169 -26.22 -1.63 0.46
C THR A 169 -25.65 -1.50 1.88
N GLU A 170 -25.49 -2.61 2.60
CA GLU A 170 -24.95 -2.62 3.96
C GLU A 170 -23.47 -2.21 3.99
N ILE A 171 -22.65 -2.78 3.09
CA ILE A 171 -21.23 -2.42 2.96
C ILE A 171 -21.08 -0.95 2.56
N GLN A 172 -21.91 -0.46 1.63
CA GLN A 172 -21.85 0.93 1.17
C GLN A 172 -22.23 1.90 2.30
N SER A 173 -23.26 1.59 3.08
CA SER A 173 -23.67 2.40 4.23
C SER A 173 -22.59 2.46 5.32
N SER A 174 -21.96 1.31 5.62
CA SER A 174 -20.87 1.22 6.60
C SER A 174 -19.65 2.02 6.15
N HIS A 175 -19.28 1.95 4.86
CA HIS A 175 -18.17 2.72 4.32
C HIS A 175 -18.43 4.24 4.33
N GLN A 176 -19.67 4.65 4.04
CA GLN A 176 -20.08 6.05 4.15
C GLN A 176 -20.01 6.55 5.61
N ALA A 177 -20.40 5.72 6.58
CA ALA A 177 -20.28 6.06 7.99
C ALA A 177 -18.80 6.21 8.43
N GLU A 178 -17.91 5.31 8.01
CA GLU A 178 -16.47 5.42 8.29
C GLU A 178 -15.84 6.67 7.68
N THR A 179 -16.19 6.99 6.44
CA THR A 179 -15.67 8.18 5.75
C THR A 179 -16.19 9.47 6.39
N ALA A 180 -17.49 9.52 6.75
CA ALA A 180 -18.06 10.62 7.50
C ALA A 180 -17.39 10.80 8.87
N PHE A 181 -17.17 9.70 9.61
CA PHE A 181 -16.46 9.73 10.89
C PHE A 181 -15.04 10.29 10.76
N LYS A 182 -14.27 9.84 9.75
CA LYS A 182 -12.93 10.38 9.47
C LYS A 182 -12.95 11.87 9.15
N MET A 183 -13.92 12.34 8.36
CA MET A 183 -14.07 13.78 8.08
C MET A 183 -14.43 14.60 9.32
N ILE A 184 -15.21 14.04 10.25
CA ILE A 184 -15.55 14.71 11.51
C ILE A 184 -14.30 14.79 12.39
N CYS A 185 -13.54 13.70 12.51
CA CYS A 185 -12.31 13.67 13.29
C CYS A 185 -11.26 14.66 12.78
N SER A 186 -11.03 14.75 11.46
CA SER A 186 -10.06 15.70 10.90
C SER A 186 -10.45 17.17 11.16
N LYS A 187 -11.74 17.50 11.10
CA LYS A 187 -12.25 18.85 11.42
C LYS A 187 -12.12 19.18 12.91
N SER A 188 -12.31 18.20 13.79
CA SER A 188 -12.15 18.39 15.24
C SER A 188 -10.69 18.62 15.67
N SER A 189 -9.73 18.02 14.95
CA SER A 189 -8.31 18.30 15.15
C SER A 189 -7.91 19.70 14.69
N ASP A 190 -8.56 20.26 13.66
CA ASP A 190 -8.29 21.64 13.20
C ASP A 190 -8.91 22.71 14.12
N GLN A 191 -10.10 22.44 14.70
CA GLN A 191 -10.76 23.35 15.65
C GLN A 191 -10.04 23.44 17.01
N SER A 192 -9.38 22.37 17.44
CA SER A 192 -8.56 22.39 18.66
C SER A 192 -7.25 23.20 18.49
N VAL A 193 -6.64 23.23 17.30
CA VAL A 193 -5.48 24.11 17.04
C VAL A 193 -5.87 25.60 16.98
N MET A 194 -7.07 25.90 16.46
CA MET A 194 -7.60 27.27 16.38
C MET A 194 -8.01 27.83 17.76
N THR A 195 -8.55 27.00 18.65
CA THR A 195 -8.95 27.42 20.01
C THR A 195 -7.75 27.60 20.96
N ILE A 196 -6.68 26.81 20.82
CA ILE A 196 -5.44 27.02 21.60
C ILE A 196 -4.74 28.33 21.19
N SER A 197 -4.86 28.73 19.93
CA SER A 197 -4.29 29.98 19.41
C SER A 197 -5.03 31.23 19.88
N THR A 198 -6.35 31.17 20.12
CA THR A 198 -7.13 32.34 20.59
C THR A 198 -7.04 32.54 22.12
N VAL A 199 -6.94 31.45 22.90
CA VAL A 199 -6.81 31.55 24.37
C VAL A 199 -5.46 32.16 24.79
N SER A 200 -4.40 31.97 24.01
CA SER A 200 -3.08 32.56 24.28
C SER A 200 -3.00 34.07 23.99
N VAL A 201 -3.90 34.62 23.16
CA VAL A 201 -3.92 36.06 22.82
C VAL A 201 -4.74 36.86 23.84
N LEU A 202 -5.72 36.23 24.50
CA LEU A 202 -6.56 36.86 25.53
C LEU A 202 -5.91 36.95 26.92
N SER A 203 -4.84 36.20 27.20
CA SER A 203 -4.10 36.26 28.48
C SER A 203 -2.94 37.27 28.50
N LEU A 204 -2.67 37.96 27.39
CA LEU A 204 -1.60 38.95 27.23
C LEU A 204 -2.10 40.41 27.19
N THR A 205 -3.41 40.64 27.34
CA THR A 205 -4.04 41.97 27.27
C THR A 205 -4.75 42.38 28.57
N GLN A 206 -4.37 41.80 29.72
CA GLN A 206 -4.88 42.20 31.03
C GLN A 206 -3.74 42.49 32.00
#